data_AF-A0A2I1HN11-F1
#
_entry.id   AF-A0A2I1HN11-F1
#
_cell.length_a   1.000
_cell.length_b   1.000
_cell.length_c   1.000
_cell.angle_alpha   90.00
_cell.angle_beta   90.00
_cell.angle_gamma   90.00
#
_symmetry.space_group_name_H-M   'P 1'
#
loop_
_entity.id
_entity.type
_entity.pdbx_description
1 polymer ?
#
loop_
_entity_poly.entity_id
_entity_poly.type
_entity_poly.pdbx_seq_one_letter_code
_entity_poly.pdbx_strand_id
1 'polypeptide(L)'
;MVIGYYRDFNFDFNTRLKVQKNDFNAPANTDNLIEYDSKVPICLGTPVLSEYPKHESLIIGHYYYVQEENNKIKACTFAYCLEERRLLVNLPKFTFYTLIITNYHAMSACDTITLRKKEYSNFNSESPKFVSIYSTEQTNCLFLKQRNGQVKIKKIGSDKTKPLVTCAIFDPFYIRKKGKV
;
A
#
# COMPACT_ATOMS: atom_id res chain seq x y z
N MET A 1 -5.24 -2.80 5.79
CA MET A 1 -5.88 -1.82 4.89
C MET A 1 -7.22 -1.47 5.51
N VAL A 2 -7.49 -0.21 5.84
CA VAL A 2 -8.87 0.21 6.12
C VAL A 2 -9.52 0.37 4.76
N ILE A 3 -10.11 -0.72 4.26
CA ILE A 3 -11.13 -0.60 3.23
C ILE A 3 -12.34 -0.10 4.01
N GLY A 4 -12.51 1.23 4.09
CA GLY A 4 -13.78 1.77 4.52
C GLY A 4 -14.88 1.16 3.64
N TYR A 5 -16.10 1.07 4.15
CA TYR A 5 -17.25 0.46 3.49
C TYR A 5 -17.75 1.34 2.31
N TYR A 6 -16.84 1.68 1.40
CA TYR A 6 -17.04 2.55 0.26
C TYR A 6 -17.28 1.67 -0.95
N ARG A 7 -18.54 1.61 -1.38
CA ARG A 7 -18.97 0.82 -2.54
C ARG A 7 -19.00 1.64 -3.83
N ASP A 8 -19.04 2.97 -3.72
CA ASP A 8 -19.29 3.88 -4.83
C ASP A 8 -18.01 4.61 -5.24
N PHE A 9 -17.11 3.90 -5.92
CA PHE A 9 -15.99 4.55 -6.59
C PHE A 9 -16.50 5.27 -7.84
N ASN A 10 -16.34 6.59 -7.92
CA ASN A 10 -16.73 7.35 -9.10
C ASN A 10 -15.60 7.31 -10.16
N PHE A 11 -15.49 6.17 -10.83
CA PHE A 11 -14.58 6.01 -11.96
C PHE A 11 -15.18 6.66 -13.22
N ASP A 12 -14.38 7.47 -13.92
CA ASP A 12 -14.74 7.90 -15.26
C ASP A 12 -14.34 6.83 -16.29
N PHE A 13 -14.88 6.90 -17.50
CA PHE A 13 -14.59 5.92 -18.57
C PHE A 13 -13.11 5.87 -19.00
N ASN A 14 -12.29 6.87 -18.65
CA ASN A 14 -10.87 6.88 -18.96
C ASN A 14 -10.01 6.20 -17.89
N THR A 15 -10.55 5.96 -16.70
CA THR A 15 -9.84 5.25 -15.63
C THR A 15 -9.63 3.79 -16.03
N ARG A 16 -8.37 3.34 -15.98
CA ARG A 16 -8.01 1.95 -16.27
C ARG A 16 -7.69 1.22 -14.97
N LEU A 17 -8.39 0.12 -14.73
CA LEU A 17 -8.21 -0.73 -13.57
C LEU A 17 -7.64 -2.08 -14.01
N LYS A 18 -6.58 -2.53 -13.35
CA LYS A 18 -6.01 -3.86 -13.54
C LYS A 18 -5.87 -4.53 -12.17
N VAL A 19 -6.31 -5.78 -12.07
CA VAL A 19 -6.06 -6.58 -10.86
C VAL A 19 -4.97 -7.58 -11.19
N GLN A 20 -3.89 -7.56 -10.39
CA GLN A 20 -2.82 -8.55 -10.46
C GLN A 20 -2.90 -9.47 -9.24
N LYS A 21 -2.86 -10.78 -9.50
CA LYS A 21 -2.91 -11.84 -8.50
C LYS A 21 -1.53 -12.49 -8.38
N ASN A 22 -1.03 -12.64 -7.16
CA ASN A 22 0.24 -13.31 -6.88
C ASN A 22 0.04 -14.35 -5.78
N ASP A 23 0.30 -15.63 -6.06
CA ASP A 23 0.15 -16.72 -5.09
C ASP A 23 1.49 -16.97 -4.35
N PHE A 24 1.50 -16.86 -3.02
CA PHE A 24 2.70 -16.96 -2.19
C PHE A 24 2.95 -18.38 -1.64
N ASN A 25 2.60 -19.41 -2.43
CA ASN A 25 2.53 -20.81 -1.98
C ASN A 25 3.72 -21.71 -2.42
N ALA A 26 4.71 -21.18 -3.16
CA ALA A 26 5.71 -21.98 -3.88
C ALA A 26 7.16 -21.60 -3.51
N PRO A 27 8.13 -22.54 -3.63
CA PRO A 27 9.53 -22.24 -3.37
C PRO A 27 10.05 -21.22 -4.40
N ALA A 28 10.52 -20.08 -3.87
CA ALA A 28 11.30 -19.03 -4.51
C ALA A 28 10.82 -18.45 -5.87
N ASN A 29 10.26 -17.23 -5.75
CA ASN A 29 10.35 -16.08 -6.69
C ASN A 29 9.66 -16.14 -8.06
N THR A 30 9.46 -14.93 -8.61
CA THR A 30 8.99 -14.54 -9.96
C THR A 30 7.48 -14.73 -10.17
N ASP A 31 6.58 -13.75 -10.30
CA ASP A 31 6.69 -12.33 -10.66
C ASP A 31 5.55 -11.53 -10.01
N ASN A 32 5.79 -10.99 -8.81
CA ASN A 32 4.97 -9.92 -8.24
C ASN A 32 5.42 -8.53 -8.73
N LEU A 33 6.04 -8.51 -9.91
CA LEU A 33 6.51 -7.31 -10.57
C LEU A 33 5.32 -6.64 -11.26
N ILE A 34 5.18 -5.35 -11.04
CA ILE A 34 4.12 -4.52 -11.60
C ILE A 34 4.80 -3.43 -12.41
N GLU A 35 4.57 -3.47 -13.72
CA GLU A 35 4.97 -2.41 -14.65
C GLU A 35 3.93 -1.29 -14.64
N TYR A 36 4.41 -0.06 -14.75
CA TYR A 36 3.57 1.13 -14.80
C TYR A 36 4.08 2.19 -15.78
N ASP A 37 3.15 2.99 -16.30
CA ASP A 37 3.36 4.00 -17.34
C ASP A 37 3.33 5.45 -16.81
N SER A 38 3.13 5.62 -15.50
CA SER A 38 2.99 6.92 -14.82
C SER A 38 4.22 7.27 -13.98
N LYS A 39 4.28 8.48 -13.39
CA LYS A 39 5.38 8.83 -12.46
C LYS A 39 5.43 7.89 -11.25
N VAL A 40 4.28 7.47 -10.72
CA VAL A 40 4.10 6.43 -9.68
C VAL A 40 2.71 5.82 -9.88
N PRO A 41 2.54 4.48 -10.00
CA PRO A 41 1.23 3.88 -10.13
C PRO A 41 0.53 3.89 -8.79
N ILE A 42 -0.80 4.00 -8.78
CA ILE A 42 -1.57 3.79 -7.56
C ILE A 42 -1.87 2.31 -7.47
N CYS A 43 -1.22 1.65 -6.51
CA CYS A 43 -1.40 0.24 -6.27
C CYS A 43 -2.00 0.03 -4.88
N LEU A 44 -3.14 -0.64 -4.78
CA LEU A 44 -3.75 -0.99 -3.51
C LEU A 44 -3.65 -2.50 -3.30
N GLY A 45 -2.86 -2.90 -2.29
CA GLY A 45 -2.55 -4.29 -2.01
C GLY A 45 -3.42 -4.88 -0.90
N THR A 46 -3.91 -6.11 -1.10
CA THR A 46 -4.58 -6.86 -0.05
C THR A 46 -4.20 -8.35 -0.09
N PRO A 47 -3.75 -8.92 1.04
CA PRO A 47 -3.59 -10.36 1.17
C PRO A 47 -4.95 -11.01 1.43
N VAL A 48 -5.16 -12.17 0.83
CA VAL A 48 -6.31 -13.07 1.07
C VAL A 48 -5.74 -14.41 1.48
N LEU A 49 -5.94 -14.78 2.74
CA LEU A 49 -5.49 -16.06 3.28
C LEU A 49 -6.31 -17.19 2.64
N SER A 50 -5.67 -18.28 2.27
CA SER A 50 -6.37 -19.46 1.73
C SER A 50 -7.15 -20.22 2.80
N GLU A 51 -6.72 -20.08 4.05
CA GLU A 51 -7.28 -20.74 5.23
C GLU A 51 -7.27 -19.75 6.40
N TYR A 52 -8.19 -19.93 7.35
CA TYR A 52 -8.18 -19.15 8.58
C TYR A 52 -6.86 -19.40 9.34
N PRO A 53 -6.15 -18.35 9.78
CA PRO A 53 -4.87 -18.53 10.44
C PRO A 53 -5.10 -19.23 11.78
N LYS A 54 -4.27 -20.24 12.09
CA LYS A 54 -4.32 -20.94 13.39
C LYS A 54 -4.05 -19.99 14.57
N HIS A 55 -3.38 -18.88 14.32
CA HIS A 55 -3.12 -17.81 15.28
C HIS A 55 -3.88 -16.56 14.84
N GLU A 56 -4.87 -16.13 15.63
CA GLU A 56 -5.65 -14.90 15.38
C GLU A 56 -4.77 -13.63 15.41
N SER A 57 -3.56 -13.74 15.96
CA SER A 57 -2.58 -12.69 16.09
C SER A 57 -1.75 -12.41 14.82
N LEU A 58 -2.01 -13.13 13.72
CA LEU A 58 -1.26 -13.03 12.47
C LEU A 58 -1.68 -11.84 11.62
N ILE A 59 -0.70 -11.00 11.27
CA ILE A 59 -0.89 -9.86 10.39
C ILE A 59 0.00 -10.02 9.15
N ILE A 60 -0.59 -9.95 7.96
CA ILE A 60 0.14 -9.88 6.69
C ILE A 60 0.23 -8.41 6.26
N GLY A 61 1.45 -7.87 6.33
CA GLY A 61 1.77 -6.52 5.89
C GLY A 61 2.42 -6.53 4.51
N HIS A 62 2.47 -5.36 3.87
CA HIS A 62 3.14 -5.19 2.59
C HIS A 62 3.64 -3.76 2.38
N TYR A 63 4.59 -3.62 1.46
CA TYR A 63 4.99 -2.37 0.84
C TYR A 63 5.37 -2.64 -0.63
N TYR A 64 5.39 -1.62 -1.47
CA TYR A 64 5.89 -1.70 -2.83
C TYR A 64 7.34 -1.23 -2.88
N TYR A 65 8.23 -2.10 -3.34
CA TYR A 65 9.62 -1.76 -3.60
C TYR A 65 9.77 -1.19 -5.01
N VAL A 66 10.29 0.03 -5.12
CA VAL A 66 10.45 0.76 -6.39
C VAL A 66 11.81 0.41 -7.01
N GLN A 67 11.79 -0.04 -8.26
CA GLN A 67 13.00 -0.26 -9.08
C GLN A 67 13.13 0.90 -10.07
N GLU A 68 13.95 1.88 -9.71
CA GLU A 68 14.07 3.17 -10.42
C GLU A 68 14.46 3.03 -11.90
N GLU A 69 15.23 2.01 -12.26
CA GLU A 69 15.75 1.83 -13.62
C GLU A 69 14.69 1.36 -14.64
N ASN A 70 13.50 0.90 -14.19
CA ASN A 70 12.60 0.15 -15.06
C ASN A 70 11.11 0.53 -15.01
N ASN A 71 10.71 1.57 -14.26
CA ASN A 71 9.28 1.83 -13.96
C ASN A 71 8.55 0.56 -13.50
N LYS A 72 9.21 -0.18 -12.60
CA LYS A 72 8.70 -1.42 -12.03
C LYS A 72 8.65 -1.32 -10.53
N ILE A 73 7.57 -1.86 -9.95
CA ILE A 73 7.48 -2.05 -8.50
C ILE A 73 7.27 -3.52 -8.17
N LYS A 74 7.74 -3.92 -6.99
CA LYS A 74 7.56 -5.28 -6.46
C LYS A 74 6.77 -5.24 -5.18
N ALA A 75 5.70 -6.02 -5.07
CA ALA A 75 4.91 -6.13 -3.85
C ALA A 75 5.63 -6.96 -2.77
N CYS A 76 6.37 -6.32 -1.87
CA CYS A 76 7.06 -6.99 -0.77
C CYS A 76 6.09 -7.26 0.39
N THR A 77 5.78 -8.53 0.63
CA THR A 77 4.89 -8.97 1.72
C THR A 77 5.68 -9.54 2.88
N PHE A 78 5.13 -9.43 4.09
CA PHE A 78 5.74 -9.98 5.30
C PHE A 78 4.65 -10.41 6.30
N ALA A 79 4.97 -11.34 7.20
CA ALA A 79 4.07 -11.82 8.24
C ALA A 79 4.58 -11.43 9.63
N TYR A 80 3.72 -10.81 10.43
CA TYR A 80 4.02 -10.42 11.81
C TYR A 80 3.03 -11.07 12.77
N CYS A 81 3.54 -11.73 13.81
CA CYS A 81 2.72 -12.28 14.88
C CYS A 81 2.66 -11.29 16.05
N LEU A 82 1.46 -10.83 16.40
CA LEU A 82 1.26 -9.85 17.48
C LEU A 82 1.53 -10.44 18.87
N GLU A 83 1.18 -11.71 19.10
CA GLU A 83 1.40 -12.40 20.38
C GLU A 83 2.88 -12.58 20.65
N GLU A 84 3.62 -13.12 19.67
CA GLU A 84 5.06 -13.36 19.78
C GLU A 84 5.90 -12.10 19.50
N ARG A 85 5.26 -11.01 19.09
CA ARG A 85 5.85 -9.70 18.78
C ARG A 85 7.00 -9.75 17.78
N ARG A 86 7.02 -10.71 16.86
CA ARG A 86 8.13 -10.93 15.90
C ARG A 86 7.65 -11.15 14.46
N LEU A 87 8.58 -10.95 13.53
CA LEU A 87 8.42 -11.33 12.13
C LEU A 87 8.50 -12.86 12.03
N LEU A 88 7.61 -13.45 11.24
CA LEU A 88 7.65 -14.87 10.91
C LEU A 88 8.55 -15.09 9.71
N VAL A 89 9.44 -16.09 9.82
CA VAL A 89 10.35 -16.48 8.74
C VAL A 89 9.56 -17.11 7.59
N ASN A 90 8.57 -17.94 7.93
CA ASN A 90 7.70 -18.59 6.95
C ASN A 90 6.38 -17.82 6.86
N LEU A 91 6.08 -17.34 5.66
CA LEU A 91 4.78 -16.78 5.35
C LEU A 91 3.72 -17.90 5.33
N PRO A 92 2.49 -17.65 5.81
CA PRO A 92 1.39 -18.58 5.57
C PRO A 92 1.09 -18.66 4.07
N LYS A 93 0.25 -19.62 3.67
CA LYS A 93 -0.30 -19.65 2.32
C LYS A 93 -1.33 -18.52 2.15
N PHE A 94 -1.10 -17.65 1.17
CA PHE A 94 -2.03 -16.58 0.81
C PHE A 94 -1.87 -16.16 -0.64
N THR A 95 -2.93 -15.54 -1.15
CA THR A 95 -2.92 -14.84 -2.43
C THR A 95 -2.87 -13.35 -2.18
N PHE A 96 -1.93 -12.66 -2.81
CA PHE A 96 -1.86 -11.21 -2.78
C PHE A 96 -2.52 -10.61 -4.02
N TYR A 97 -3.55 -9.81 -3.81
CA TYR A 97 -4.20 -9.05 -4.87
C TYR A 97 -3.69 -7.62 -4.84
N THR A 98 -3.29 -7.10 -5.99
CA THR A 98 -3.00 -5.69 -6.19
C THR A 98 -3.98 -5.10 -7.19
N LEU A 99 -4.76 -4.10 -6.76
CA LEU A 99 -5.50 -3.24 -7.66
C LEU A 99 -4.56 -2.14 -8.16
N ILE A 100 -4.31 -2.11 -9.46
CA ILE A 100 -3.50 -1.12 -10.16
C ILE A 100 -4.46 -0.16 -10.84
N ILE A 101 -4.38 1.11 -10.49
CA ILE A 101 -5.17 2.18 -11.10
C ILE A 101 -4.22 2.99 -11.98
N THR A 102 -4.44 2.92 -13.29
CA THR A 102 -3.73 3.75 -14.28
C THR A 102 -4.68 4.76 -14.89
N ASN A 103 -4.13 5.91 -15.28
CA ASN A 103 -4.88 6.96 -15.98
C ASN A 103 -6.14 7.48 -15.24
N TYR A 104 -6.03 7.76 -13.94
CA TYR A 104 -7.14 8.38 -13.20
C TYR A 104 -7.33 9.85 -13.63
N HIS A 105 -8.57 10.23 -13.96
CA HIS A 105 -8.89 11.51 -14.59
C HIS A 105 -8.57 12.76 -13.76
N ALA A 106 -8.61 12.65 -12.44
CA ALA A 106 -8.26 13.75 -11.55
C ALA A 106 -6.82 13.58 -11.05
N MET A 107 -5.88 14.29 -11.68
CA MET A 107 -4.47 14.31 -11.25
C MET A 107 -4.30 14.61 -9.75
N SER A 108 -5.22 15.37 -9.15
CA SER A 108 -5.21 15.73 -7.72
C SER A 108 -5.86 14.71 -6.78
N ALA A 109 -6.50 13.67 -7.32
CA ALA A 109 -6.98 12.54 -6.51
C ALA A 109 -5.82 11.63 -6.06
N CYS A 110 -4.64 11.85 -6.63
CA CYS A 110 -3.49 10.97 -6.53
C CYS A 110 -2.29 11.82 -6.18
N ASP A 111 -1.65 11.57 -5.04
CA ASP A 111 -0.47 12.32 -4.63
C ASP A 111 0.53 11.41 -3.93
N THR A 112 1.78 11.83 -3.88
CA THR A 112 2.83 11.15 -3.12
C THR A 112 3.30 12.03 -1.99
N ILE A 113 3.30 11.50 -0.77
CA ILE A 113 3.90 12.18 0.37
C ILE A 113 5.09 11.41 0.89
N THR A 114 6.18 12.11 1.18
CA THR A 114 7.30 11.52 1.91
C THR A 114 6.98 11.52 3.39
N LEU A 115 7.01 10.34 4.01
CA LEU A 115 6.71 10.19 5.43
C LEU A 115 7.98 10.27 6.27
N ARG A 116 7.95 11.10 7.32
CA ARG A 116 9.04 11.24 8.29
C ARG A 116 8.71 10.45 9.56
N LYS A 117 9.63 9.58 9.99
CA LYS A 117 9.47 8.57 11.09
C LYS A 117 8.79 9.08 12.37
N LYS A 118 8.99 10.35 12.75
CA LYS A 118 8.51 10.88 14.03
C LYS A 118 7.20 11.64 13.92
N GLU A 119 6.85 12.11 12.74
CA GLU A 119 5.78 13.07 12.52
C GLU A 119 4.55 12.38 11.92
N TYR A 120 3.39 12.92 12.25
CA TYR A 120 2.19 12.64 11.50
C TYR A 120 2.17 13.57 10.30
N SER A 121 2.12 13.00 9.10
CA SER A 121 1.91 13.77 7.88
C SER A 121 0.40 13.94 7.67
N ASN A 122 -0.04 15.18 7.48
CA ASN A 122 -1.45 15.49 7.24
C ASN A 122 -1.79 15.28 5.77
N PHE A 123 -2.91 14.65 5.48
CA PHE A 123 -3.41 14.50 4.12
C PHE A 123 -4.24 15.70 3.64
N ASN A 124 -4.43 16.71 4.48
CA ASN A 124 -5.29 17.87 4.22
C ASN A 124 -6.69 17.45 3.73
N SER A 125 -7.23 16.35 4.27
CA SER A 125 -8.56 15.85 3.96
C SER A 125 -9.25 15.33 5.22
N GLU A 126 -10.56 15.52 5.26
CA GLU A 126 -11.47 14.98 6.27
C GLU A 126 -11.89 13.54 5.96
N SER A 127 -11.66 13.06 4.73
CA SER A 127 -12.02 11.72 4.26
C SER A 127 -10.87 10.71 4.45
N PRO A 128 -11.19 9.41 4.63
CA PRO A 128 -10.18 8.37 4.59
C PRO A 128 -9.62 8.24 3.18
N LYS A 129 -8.30 8.29 3.06
CA LYS A 129 -7.59 8.04 1.82
C LYS A 129 -7.04 6.63 1.80
N PHE A 130 -7.03 6.02 0.63
CA PHE A 130 -6.28 4.79 0.40
C PHE A 130 -4.80 5.14 0.33
N VAL A 131 -3.98 4.39 1.06
CA VAL A 131 -2.55 4.69 1.19
C VAL A 131 -1.76 3.42 0.99
N SER A 132 -0.74 3.51 0.15
CA SER A 132 0.20 2.44 -0.12
C SER A 132 1.63 2.94 0.09
N ILE A 133 2.45 2.10 0.71
CA ILE A 133 3.85 2.42 1.01
C ILE A 133 4.71 2.06 -0.21
N TYR A 134 5.59 2.98 -0.60
CA TYR A 134 6.59 2.83 -1.64
C TYR A 134 7.98 3.10 -1.04
N SER A 135 8.92 2.19 -1.28
CA SER A 135 10.28 2.28 -0.76
C SER A 135 11.27 2.00 -1.87
N THR A 136 12.33 2.81 -1.98
CA THR A 136 13.48 2.54 -2.83
C THR A 136 14.53 1.67 -2.13
N GLU A 137 14.39 1.50 -0.80
CA GLU A 137 15.23 0.63 0.00
C GLU A 137 14.46 -0.61 0.44
N GLN A 138 15.13 -1.75 0.48
CA GLN A 138 14.55 -2.95 1.07
C GLN A 138 14.39 -2.73 2.58
N THR A 139 13.18 -2.94 3.07
CA THR A 139 12.83 -2.63 4.46
C THR A 139 12.03 -3.76 5.09
N ASN A 140 12.02 -3.77 6.42
CA ASN A 140 11.34 -4.76 7.25
C ASN A 140 9.88 -4.33 7.52
N CYS A 141 9.28 -4.83 8.60
CA CYS A 141 7.89 -4.57 8.98
C CYS A 141 7.58 -3.07 9.10
N LEU A 142 7.01 -2.50 8.04
CA LEU A 142 6.46 -1.15 8.03
C LEU A 142 4.94 -1.22 8.05
N PHE A 143 4.35 -0.56 9.03
CA PHE A 143 2.91 -0.38 9.14
C PHE A 143 2.57 1.10 9.07
N LEU A 144 1.39 1.41 8.55
CA LEU A 144 0.82 2.74 8.65
C LEU A 144 -0.11 2.80 9.86
N LYS A 145 0.05 3.86 10.67
CA LYS A 145 -0.92 4.26 11.68
C LYS A 145 -1.64 5.50 11.17
N GLN A 146 -2.94 5.39 10.97
CA GLN A 146 -3.79 6.51 10.59
C GLN A 146 -4.56 7.05 11.80
N ARG A 147 -4.69 8.38 11.92
CA ARG A 147 -5.49 9.07 12.94
C ARG A 147 -5.91 10.44 12.39
N ASN A 148 -7.21 10.76 12.41
CA ASN A 148 -7.76 12.09 12.09
C ASN A 148 -7.21 12.70 10.78
N GLY A 149 -7.28 11.97 9.66
CA GLY A 149 -6.75 12.47 8.38
C GLY A 149 -5.22 12.56 8.29
N GLN A 150 -4.50 12.03 9.29
CA GLN A 150 -3.05 11.98 9.32
C GLN A 150 -2.54 10.54 9.25
N VAL A 151 -1.31 10.38 8.77
CA VAL A 151 -0.62 9.08 8.75
C VAL A 151 0.77 9.19 9.35
N LYS A 152 1.19 8.11 10.00
CA LYS A 152 2.55 7.93 10.51
C LYS A 152 3.03 6.51 10.23
N ILE A 153 4.30 6.37 9.90
CA ILE A 153 4.94 5.04 9.82
C ILE A 153 5.21 4.51 11.22
N LYS A 154 4.84 3.26 11.42
CA LYS A 154 5.26 2.45 12.56
C LYS A 154 6.15 1.32 12.03
N LYS A 155 7.45 1.45 12.24
CA LYS A 155 8.40 0.36 12.04
C LYS A 155 8.33 -0.56 13.26
N ILE A 156 8.21 -1.86 13.02
CA ILE A 156 8.24 -2.88 14.07
C ILE A 156 9.50 -3.73 13.88
N GLY A 157 10.27 -3.94 14.95
CA GLY A 157 11.54 -4.68 14.93
C GLY A 157 12.69 -3.90 15.58
N SER A 158 13.83 -4.57 15.72
CA SER A 158 15.04 -4.07 16.39
C SER A 158 15.87 -3.10 15.54
N ASP A 159 15.64 -3.09 14.23
CA ASP A 159 16.41 -2.29 13.29
C ASP A 159 16.12 -0.78 13.45
N LYS A 160 17.17 -0.04 13.87
CA LYS A 160 17.14 1.39 14.14
C LYS A 160 17.26 2.26 12.89
N THR A 161 17.57 1.69 11.72
CA THR A 161 17.64 2.44 10.46
C THR A 161 16.36 3.24 10.23
N LYS A 162 16.52 4.42 9.62
CA LYS A 162 15.44 5.35 9.35
C LYS A 162 14.96 5.06 7.92
N PRO A 163 13.86 4.30 7.74
CA PRO A 163 13.35 4.06 6.39
C PRO A 163 12.84 5.40 5.86
N LEU A 164 13.40 5.84 4.73
CA LEU A 164 12.82 6.91 3.93
C LEU A 164 11.82 6.24 2.99
N VAL A 165 10.52 6.42 3.24
CA VAL A 165 9.49 5.87 2.36
C VAL A 165 8.54 6.95 1.90
N THR A 166 8.08 6.77 0.68
CA THR A 166 7.05 7.57 0.05
C THR A 166 5.73 6.82 0.19
N CYS A 167 4.63 7.53 0.37
CA CYS A 167 3.30 6.94 0.33
C CYS A 167 2.57 7.50 -0.87
N ALA A 168 2.06 6.60 -1.73
CA ALA A 168 1.06 6.99 -2.70
C ALA A 168 -0.29 7.03 -2.00
N ILE A 169 -1.00 8.11 -2.25
CA ILE A 169 -2.31 8.38 -1.68
C ILE A 169 -3.30 8.39 -2.84
N PHE A 170 -4.44 7.76 -2.62
CA PHE A 170 -5.56 7.80 -3.54
C PHE A 170 -6.85 8.18 -2.80
N ASP A 171 -7.49 9.23 -3.30
CA ASP A 171 -8.78 9.72 -2.82
C ASP A 171 -9.81 9.62 -3.97
N PRO A 172 -10.58 8.52 -4.05
CA PRO A 172 -11.57 8.35 -5.11
C PRO A 172 -12.73 9.34 -5.01
N PHE A 173 -12.84 10.08 -3.92
CA PHE A 173 -13.91 11.06 -3.67
C PHE A 173 -13.44 12.51 -3.86
N TYR A 174 -12.25 12.71 -4.42
CA TYR A 174 -11.79 14.04 -4.75
C TYR A 174 -12.73 14.67 -5.79
N ILE A 175 -13.63 15.54 -5.32
CA ILE A 175 -14.42 16.42 -6.17
C ILE A 175 -13.62 17.70 -6.33
N ARG A 176 -13.15 17.97 -7.56
CA ARG A 176 -12.58 19.29 -7.88
C ARG A 176 -13.65 20.32 -7.53
N LYS A 177 -13.45 21.09 -6.45
CA LYS A 177 -14.28 22.27 -6.19
C LYS A 177 -14.15 23.13 -7.44
N LYS A 178 -15.20 23.18 -8.26
CA LYS A 178 -15.28 24.15 -9.36
C LYS A 178 -15.12 25.50 -8.67
N GLY A 179 -14.01 26.18 -8.95
CA GLY A 179 -13.83 27.55 -8.49
C GLY A 179 -15.05 28.34 -8.92
N LYS A 180 -15.64 29.08 -7.98
CA LYS A 180 -16.53 30.17 -8.37
C LYS A 180 -15.69 31.10 -9.24
N VAL A 181 -16.07 31.18 -10.52
CA VAL A 181 -15.60 32.22 -11.44
C VAL A 181 -16.05 33.57 -10.89
#